data_AF-C5G0T3-F1
#
_entry.id   AF-C5G0T3-F1
#
_cell.length_a   1.000
_cell.length_b   1.000
_cell.length_c   1.000
_cell.angle_alpha   90.00
_cell.angle_beta   90.00
_cell.angle_gamma   90.00
#
_symmetry.space_group_name_H-M   'P 1'
#
loop_
_entity.id
_entity.type
_entity.pdbx_description
1 polymer ?
#
loop_
_entity_poly.entity_id
_entity_poly.type
_entity_poly.pdbx_seq_one_letter_code
_entity_poly.pdbx_strand_id
1 'polypeptide(L)'
;MLDENLPTFFVKRSSENPKSHSTLFVAQHGKEPQPAYAVRHLDPTLQTSRNRYAVALYDAFCPDALYGEVLIVPKWTHPTFSQEAIRANGGVQPPPEPIMPTEFTIQLYNPEQQIMVRHKPKTWNTPATWGFEMPQRTFREPSKSQLDKTLTTPATSDATSRLRFNWRKDGRMGSKELGCYLSGKVIGPSGNSKKNREPDITVAIFSAFKEITLYEPNFSRVEMEDYKGLEIVLMLGAMVIRDVYFSPMKEAFNVVHPSSNPASPIDRPITTPVPSRPLNGATIKPPVASHPPRTQLTTQTLPQRPPQRATEPPRQNIPLADPRTQWELDAESHALKQQNEAEKRSRLKKDKEAERQTKKLLEAEEKEARKRQAQIDKETERLKKIYGKEESKVHRLQQRQPPAPRPAQPPRQAQAQSQVQFVPPRPQSVLGGLRPPQQPPAQLKEKRSIFGFRKKESSVPTNTLLKKRSSMF
;
A
#
# COMPACT_ATOMS: atom_id res chain seq x y z
N MET A 1 -29.65 -1.77 -34.44
CA MET A 1 -28.70 -2.85 -34.79
C MET A 1 -28.11 -2.43 -36.14
N LEU A 2 -26.79 -2.46 -36.27
CA LEU A 2 -26.16 -2.39 -37.59
C LEU A 2 -26.68 -3.56 -38.45
N ASP A 3 -26.57 -3.44 -39.77
CA ASP A 3 -27.02 -4.43 -40.76
C ASP A 3 -26.92 -5.87 -40.24
N GLU A 4 -28.06 -6.59 -40.16
CA GLU A 4 -28.19 -7.94 -39.58
C GLU A 4 -27.32 -8.99 -40.32
N ASN A 5 -26.80 -8.63 -41.49
CA ASN A 5 -25.90 -9.46 -42.27
C ASN A 5 -24.45 -9.43 -41.76
N LEU A 6 -24.07 -8.47 -40.92
CA LEU A 6 -22.70 -8.35 -40.41
C LEU A 6 -22.51 -9.14 -39.09
N PRO A 7 -21.37 -9.82 -38.89
CA PRO A 7 -21.11 -10.52 -37.64
C PRO A 7 -21.09 -9.52 -36.49
N THR A 8 -21.97 -9.75 -35.52
CA THR A 8 -22.08 -8.91 -34.33
C THR A 8 -21.92 -9.74 -33.07
N PHE A 9 -20.96 -9.36 -32.25
CA PHE A 9 -20.58 -10.01 -31.00
C PHE A 9 -21.22 -9.28 -29.82
N PHE A 10 -22.02 -9.96 -29.02
CA PHE A 10 -22.71 -9.44 -27.84
C PHE A 10 -22.07 -9.95 -26.56
N VAL A 11 -21.80 -9.05 -25.62
CA VAL A 11 -21.27 -9.43 -24.30
C VAL A 11 -22.42 -9.83 -23.38
N LYS A 12 -22.48 -11.09 -22.95
CA LYS A 12 -23.39 -11.58 -21.90
C LYS A 12 -22.59 -11.93 -20.64
N ARG A 13 -22.90 -11.29 -19.51
CA ARG A 13 -22.26 -11.61 -18.22
C ARG A 13 -22.79 -12.93 -17.67
N SER A 14 -21.93 -13.67 -16.97
CA SER A 14 -22.33 -14.88 -16.24
C SER A 14 -23.30 -14.56 -15.11
N SER A 15 -24.25 -15.46 -14.84
CA SER A 15 -25.15 -15.35 -13.68
C SER A 15 -24.46 -15.69 -12.36
N GLU A 16 -23.48 -16.60 -12.39
CA GLU A 16 -22.77 -17.06 -11.19
C GLU A 16 -21.66 -16.10 -10.80
N ASN A 17 -20.80 -15.73 -11.76
CA ASN A 17 -19.63 -14.89 -11.54
C ASN A 17 -19.62 -13.67 -12.47
N PRO A 18 -20.57 -12.72 -12.33
CA PRO A 18 -20.78 -11.62 -13.28
C PRO A 18 -19.63 -10.62 -13.39
N LYS A 19 -18.74 -10.56 -12.39
CA LYS A 19 -17.57 -9.68 -12.38
C LYS A 19 -16.35 -10.28 -13.06
N SER A 20 -16.23 -11.60 -13.05
CA SER A 20 -15.06 -12.32 -13.52
C SER A 20 -15.32 -13.00 -14.86
N HIS A 21 -16.52 -13.51 -15.11
CA HIS A 21 -16.82 -14.31 -16.29
C HIS A 21 -17.92 -13.68 -17.15
N SER A 22 -17.68 -13.66 -18.46
CA SER A 22 -18.68 -13.32 -19.47
C SER A 22 -18.47 -14.16 -20.74
N THR A 23 -19.43 -14.11 -21.65
CA THR A 23 -19.40 -14.85 -22.92
C THR A 23 -19.73 -13.89 -24.05
N LEU A 24 -18.97 -13.97 -25.13
CA LEU A 24 -19.27 -13.29 -26.39
C LEU A 24 -20.13 -14.22 -27.24
N PHE A 25 -21.34 -13.77 -27.56
CA PHE A 25 -22.23 -14.45 -28.51
C PHE A 25 -22.12 -13.77 -29.86
N VAL A 26 -21.97 -14.51 -30.95
CA VAL A 26 -21.99 -13.99 -32.31
C VAL A 26 -23.35 -14.25 -32.96
N ALA A 27 -23.92 -13.24 -33.60
CA ALA A 27 -25.08 -13.38 -34.49
C ALA A 27 -24.75 -12.79 -35.86
N GLN A 28 -25.25 -13.43 -36.91
CA GLN A 28 -25.07 -12.99 -38.29
C GLN A 28 -26.16 -13.61 -39.18
N HIS A 29 -26.60 -12.89 -40.22
CA HIS A 29 -27.57 -13.37 -41.21
C HIS A 29 -28.91 -13.81 -40.59
N GLY A 30 -29.36 -13.10 -39.55
CA GLY A 30 -30.59 -13.44 -38.83
C GLY A 30 -30.55 -14.78 -38.06
N LYS A 31 -29.38 -15.42 -37.93
CA LYS A 31 -29.23 -16.64 -37.13
C LYS A 31 -29.28 -16.32 -35.63
N GLU A 32 -29.72 -17.29 -34.84
CA GLU A 32 -29.73 -17.18 -33.38
C GLU A 32 -28.29 -17.00 -32.85
N PRO A 33 -28.07 -16.10 -31.86
CA PRO A 33 -26.74 -15.85 -31.30
C PRO A 33 -26.10 -17.12 -30.71
N GLN A 34 -24.90 -17.46 -31.15
CA GLN A 34 -24.12 -18.61 -30.68
C GLN A 34 -22.90 -18.18 -29.88
N PRO A 35 -22.48 -18.92 -28.84
CA PRO A 35 -21.30 -18.55 -28.07
C PRO A 35 -20.05 -18.72 -28.93
N ALA A 36 -19.30 -17.63 -29.12
CA ALA A 36 -18.05 -17.62 -29.88
C ALA A 36 -16.83 -17.67 -28.96
N TYR A 37 -16.87 -16.94 -27.84
CA TYR A 37 -15.77 -16.88 -26.89
C TYR A 37 -16.22 -16.84 -25.44
N ALA A 38 -15.41 -17.41 -24.56
CA ALA A 38 -15.48 -17.18 -23.14
C ALA A 38 -14.48 -16.09 -22.74
N VAL A 39 -14.93 -15.10 -21.97
CA VAL A 39 -14.14 -13.96 -21.51
C VAL A 39 -13.95 -14.09 -20.01
N ARG A 40 -12.69 -14.08 -19.57
CA ARG A 40 -12.34 -14.17 -18.15
C ARG A 40 -11.54 -12.95 -17.73
N HIS A 41 -12.08 -12.21 -16.77
CA HIS A 41 -11.40 -11.17 -16.01
C HIS A 41 -10.79 -11.76 -14.76
N LEU A 42 -9.75 -11.10 -14.26
CA LEU A 42 -9.14 -11.45 -12.98
C LEU A 42 -10.18 -11.33 -11.85
N ASP A 43 -10.30 -12.35 -11.02
CA ASP A 43 -11.28 -12.35 -9.94
C ASP A 43 -10.92 -11.27 -8.90
N PRO A 44 -11.78 -10.25 -8.69
CA PRO A 44 -11.51 -9.14 -7.77
C PRO A 44 -11.45 -9.56 -6.30
N THR A 45 -11.88 -10.77 -5.96
CA THR A 45 -11.82 -11.29 -4.58
C THR A 45 -10.45 -11.87 -4.21
N LEU A 46 -9.64 -12.24 -5.22
CA LEU A 46 -8.30 -12.79 -5.01
C LEU A 46 -7.30 -11.69 -4.59
N GLN A 47 -6.42 -12.00 -3.65
CA GLN A 47 -5.37 -11.04 -3.24
C GLN A 47 -4.40 -10.69 -4.37
N THR A 48 -4.13 -11.65 -5.25
CA THR A 48 -3.26 -11.50 -6.42
C THR A 48 -3.82 -10.58 -7.49
N SER A 49 -5.13 -10.27 -7.46
CA SER A 49 -5.78 -9.38 -8.43
C SER A 49 -5.76 -7.91 -8.06
N ARG A 50 -5.33 -7.60 -6.83
CA ARG A 50 -5.19 -6.22 -6.36
C ARG A 50 -4.22 -5.44 -7.23
N ASN A 51 -4.56 -4.18 -7.48
CA ASN A 51 -3.71 -3.22 -8.20
C ASN A 51 -3.37 -3.66 -9.63
N ARG A 52 -4.22 -4.48 -10.27
CA ARG A 52 -3.97 -5.04 -11.60
C ARG A 52 -5.28 -5.19 -12.36
N TYR A 53 -5.20 -5.05 -13.67
CA TYR A 53 -6.27 -5.41 -14.59
C TYR A 53 -5.79 -6.59 -15.44
N ALA A 54 -6.61 -7.62 -15.60
CA ALA A 54 -6.35 -8.64 -16.59
C ALA A 54 -7.66 -9.17 -17.21
N VAL A 55 -7.59 -9.47 -18.50
CA VAL A 55 -8.68 -10.09 -19.26
C VAL A 55 -8.10 -11.07 -20.28
N ALA A 56 -8.76 -12.20 -20.46
CA ALA A 56 -8.35 -13.26 -21.36
C ALA A 56 -9.56 -13.77 -22.17
N LEU A 57 -9.27 -14.16 -23.41
CA LEU A 57 -10.26 -14.67 -24.37
C LEU A 57 -9.98 -16.15 -24.65
N TYR A 58 -10.95 -16.99 -24.33
CA TYR A 58 -10.90 -18.44 -24.51
C TYR A 58 -11.93 -18.88 -25.54
N ASP A 59 -11.74 -20.07 -26.08
CA ASP A 59 -12.78 -20.74 -26.85
C ASP A 59 -14.03 -21.00 -26.00
N ALA A 60 -15.21 -20.81 -26.60
CA ALA A 60 -16.48 -20.99 -25.91
C ALA A 60 -16.78 -22.46 -25.53
N PHE A 61 -16.24 -23.42 -26.28
CA PHE A 61 -16.50 -24.85 -26.12
C PHE A 61 -15.28 -25.59 -25.57
N CYS A 62 -14.08 -25.07 -25.77
CA CYS A 62 -12.83 -25.58 -25.23
C CYS A 62 -12.23 -24.62 -24.19
N PRO A 63 -12.57 -24.73 -22.90
CA PRO A 63 -12.16 -23.75 -21.88
C PRO A 63 -10.65 -23.68 -21.62
N ASP A 64 -9.88 -24.66 -22.10
CA ASP A 64 -8.41 -24.69 -22.02
C ASP A 64 -7.74 -24.04 -23.24
N ALA A 65 -8.49 -23.76 -24.31
CA ALA A 65 -7.98 -23.09 -25.50
C ALA A 65 -7.99 -21.57 -25.29
N LEU A 66 -6.86 -21.03 -24.84
CA LEU A 66 -6.62 -19.60 -24.68
C LEU A 66 -6.14 -18.98 -26.01
N TYR A 67 -6.88 -18.01 -26.54
CA TYR A 67 -6.51 -17.31 -27.79
C TYR A 67 -5.63 -16.08 -27.53
N GLY A 68 -5.87 -15.37 -26.43
CA GLY A 68 -5.08 -14.22 -26.06
C GLY A 68 -5.49 -13.58 -24.75
N GLU A 69 -4.60 -12.77 -24.20
CA GLU A 69 -4.81 -12.11 -22.92
C GLU A 69 -4.11 -10.74 -22.84
N VAL A 70 -4.52 -9.98 -21.84
CA VAL A 70 -3.97 -8.67 -21.51
C VAL A 70 -3.77 -8.61 -20.00
N LEU A 71 -2.59 -8.19 -19.58
CA LEU A 71 -2.26 -7.87 -18.19
C LEU A 71 -1.75 -6.42 -18.13
N ILE A 72 -2.34 -5.62 -17.25
CA ILE A 72 -1.93 -4.24 -17.02
C ILE A 72 -1.68 -4.03 -15.54
N VAL A 73 -0.45 -3.61 -15.22
CA VAL A 73 -0.08 -3.09 -13.90
C VAL A 73 0.03 -1.56 -14.03
N PRO A 74 -0.79 -0.77 -13.33
CA PRO A 74 -0.78 0.67 -13.45
C PRO A 74 0.51 1.24 -12.83
N LYS A 75 0.93 2.41 -13.33
CA LYS A 75 1.90 3.24 -12.62
C LYS A 75 1.20 4.00 -11.51
N TRP A 76 1.92 4.42 -10.48
CA TRP A 76 1.35 5.12 -9.33
C TRP A 76 1.94 6.51 -9.18
N THR A 77 1.11 7.46 -8.72
CA THR A 77 1.54 8.80 -8.35
C THR A 77 1.19 9.09 -6.89
N HIS A 78 2.05 9.85 -6.21
CA HIS A 78 1.76 10.36 -4.88
C HIS A 78 1.18 11.77 -5.00
N PRO A 79 -0.04 12.03 -4.50
CA PRO A 79 -0.57 13.38 -4.46
C PRO A 79 0.33 14.27 -3.61
N THR A 80 0.66 15.48 -4.08
CA THR A 80 1.45 16.44 -3.32
C THR A 80 0.54 17.24 -2.38
N PHE A 81 0.64 17.03 -1.07
CA PHE A 81 -0.07 17.82 -0.06
C PHE A 81 0.85 18.83 0.63
N SER A 82 0.27 19.90 1.18
CA SER A 82 1.00 20.84 2.03
C SER A 82 1.40 20.19 3.37
N GLN A 83 2.47 20.68 4.01
CA GLN A 83 2.93 20.15 5.31
C GLN A 83 1.86 20.23 6.41
N GLU A 84 0.98 21.23 6.36
CA GLU A 84 -0.12 21.39 7.32
C GLU A 84 -1.17 20.30 7.16
N ALA A 85 -1.54 19.95 5.92
CA ALA A 85 -2.50 18.89 5.66
C ALA A 85 -1.95 17.51 6.06
N ILE A 86 -0.65 17.28 5.89
CA ILE A 86 0.00 16.04 6.36
C ILE A 86 -0.06 15.95 7.89
N ARG A 87 0.20 17.05 8.62
CA ARG A 87 0.08 17.08 10.10
C ARG A 87 -1.37 16.86 10.55
N ALA A 88 -2.34 17.44 9.83
CA ALA A 88 -3.76 17.23 10.11
C ALA A 88 -4.17 15.75 9.95
N ASN A 89 -3.58 15.05 8.98
CA ASN A 89 -3.75 13.60 8.77
C ASN A 89 -2.83 12.73 9.67
N GLY A 90 -2.42 13.27 10.82
CA GLY A 90 -1.59 12.53 11.76
C GLY A 90 -0.21 12.18 11.23
N GLY A 91 0.33 12.91 10.24
CA GLY A 91 1.64 12.65 9.66
C GLY A 91 1.68 11.63 8.51
N VAL A 92 0.55 11.03 8.14
CA VAL A 92 0.47 10.05 7.04
C VAL A 92 0.25 10.78 5.72
N GLN A 93 1.14 10.51 4.75
CA GLN A 93 1.00 10.99 3.38
C GLN A 93 -0.28 10.43 2.75
N PRO A 94 -0.90 11.11 1.78
CA PRO A 94 -2.08 10.59 1.10
C PRO A 94 -1.78 9.26 0.38
N PRO A 95 -2.81 8.44 0.15
CA PRO A 95 -2.65 7.19 -0.58
C PRO A 95 -2.20 7.42 -2.04
N PRO A 96 -1.32 6.58 -2.59
CA PRO A 96 -0.98 6.62 -4.02
C PRO A 96 -2.21 6.39 -4.89
N GLU A 97 -2.27 7.07 -6.03
CA GLU A 97 -3.33 6.92 -7.02
C GLU A 97 -2.80 6.33 -8.34
N PRO A 98 -3.57 5.47 -9.02
CA PRO A 98 -3.13 4.88 -10.28
C PRO A 98 -3.15 5.91 -11.40
N ILE A 99 -2.15 5.84 -12.27
CA ILE A 99 -1.98 6.68 -13.46
C ILE A 99 -2.55 5.93 -14.67
N MET A 100 -3.37 6.62 -15.47
CA MET A 100 -3.95 6.07 -16.69
C MET A 100 -2.85 5.52 -17.61
N PRO A 101 -2.90 4.24 -18.01
CA PRO A 101 -1.93 3.69 -18.94
C PRO A 101 -1.92 4.44 -20.27
N THR A 102 -0.73 4.65 -20.84
CA THR A 102 -0.57 5.19 -22.19
C THR A 102 -0.49 4.10 -23.25
N GLU A 103 -0.30 2.85 -22.83
CA GLU A 103 -0.25 1.68 -23.69
C GLU A 103 -0.57 0.41 -22.91
N PHE A 104 -0.95 -0.64 -23.62
CA PHE A 104 -1.08 -2.00 -23.10
C PHE A 104 -0.73 -3.01 -24.20
N THR A 105 -0.39 -4.23 -23.81
CA THR A 105 -0.02 -5.30 -24.75
C THR A 105 -1.08 -6.39 -24.74
N ILE A 106 -1.53 -6.77 -25.93
CA ILE A 106 -2.31 -7.98 -26.18
C ILE A 106 -1.34 -9.09 -26.56
N GLN A 107 -1.30 -10.15 -25.76
CA GLN A 107 -0.57 -11.37 -26.06
C GLN A 107 -1.52 -12.32 -26.79
N LEU A 108 -1.19 -12.68 -28.03
CA LEU A 108 -1.87 -13.72 -28.79
C LEU A 108 -1.12 -15.05 -28.67
N TYR A 109 -1.85 -16.15 -28.79
CA TYR A 109 -1.34 -17.50 -28.76
C TYR A 109 -1.71 -18.23 -30.05
N ASN A 110 -0.77 -19.06 -30.54
CA ASN A 110 -0.90 -19.87 -31.75
C ASN A 110 -1.31 -19.06 -33.02
N PRO A 111 -0.41 -18.23 -33.57
CA PRO A 111 1.00 -18.09 -33.20
C PRO A 111 1.22 -17.04 -32.11
N GLU A 112 2.34 -17.16 -31.40
CA GLU A 112 2.71 -16.20 -30.37
C GLU A 112 3.01 -14.83 -30.98
N GLN A 113 2.24 -13.82 -30.57
CA GLN A 113 2.42 -12.44 -31.01
C GLN A 113 2.12 -11.47 -29.87
N GLN A 114 2.86 -10.35 -29.84
CA GLN A 114 2.63 -9.26 -28.90
C GLN A 114 2.21 -8.01 -29.66
N ILE A 115 0.96 -7.60 -29.46
CA ILE A 115 0.37 -6.44 -30.12
C ILE A 115 0.26 -5.32 -29.11
N MET A 116 1.11 -4.31 -29.26
CA MET A 116 1.09 -3.12 -28.40
C MET A 116 0.05 -2.12 -28.90
N VAL A 117 -0.91 -1.80 -28.04
CA VAL A 117 -1.94 -0.79 -28.27
C VAL A 117 -1.53 0.49 -27.56
N ARG A 118 -1.39 1.59 -28.30
CA ARG A 118 -0.98 2.90 -27.76
C ARG A 118 -2.16 3.87 -27.69
N HIS A 119 -2.41 4.38 -26.50
CA HIS A 119 -3.41 5.40 -26.23
C HIS A 119 -2.84 6.81 -26.44
N LYS A 120 -3.52 7.59 -27.28
CA LYS A 120 -3.33 9.02 -27.42
C LYS A 120 -4.56 9.73 -26.84
N PRO A 121 -4.40 10.47 -25.73
CA PRO A 121 -5.50 11.22 -25.12
C PRO A 121 -6.15 12.18 -26.10
N LYS A 122 -7.44 12.48 -25.87
CA LYS A 122 -8.16 13.51 -26.62
C LYS A 122 -7.44 14.85 -26.45
N THR A 123 -7.22 15.54 -27.56
CA THR A 123 -6.75 16.92 -27.59
C THR A 123 -7.86 17.83 -28.11
N TRP A 124 -7.62 19.13 -28.19
CA TRP A 124 -8.62 20.08 -28.67
C TRP A 124 -9.06 19.81 -30.13
N ASN A 125 -8.16 19.27 -30.95
CA ASN A 125 -8.35 19.06 -32.39
C ASN A 125 -8.38 17.60 -32.81
N THR A 126 -8.07 16.64 -31.92
CA THR A 126 -8.09 15.21 -32.26
C THR A 126 -8.82 14.38 -31.21
N PRO A 127 -9.69 13.44 -31.60
CA PRO A 127 -10.32 12.51 -30.67
C PRO A 127 -9.29 11.60 -29.99
N ALA A 128 -9.65 11.04 -28.83
CA ALA A 128 -8.84 10.00 -28.22
C ALA A 128 -8.72 8.81 -29.18
N THR A 129 -7.51 8.27 -29.29
CA THR A 129 -7.19 7.20 -30.25
C THR A 129 -6.43 6.08 -29.56
N TRP A 130 -6.76 4.82 -29.87
CA TRP A 130 -5.99 3.66 -29.45
C TRP A 130 -5.49 2.93 -30.70
N GLY A 131 -4.22 3.14 -31.01
CA GLY A 131 -3.59 2.65 -32.23
C GLY A 131 -2.78 1.39 -31.99
N PHE A 132 -2.88 0.43 -32.90
CA PHE A 132 -2.10 -0.82 -32.87
C PHE A 132 -1.69 -1.23 -34.28
N GLU A 133 -0.73 -2.14 -34.37
CA GLU A 133 -0.16 -2.58 -35.64
C GLU A 133 -0.15 -4.10 -35.70
N MET A 134 -0.52 -4.66 -36.85
CA MET A 134 -0.53 -6.10 -37.12
C MET A 134 0.36 -6.39 -38.33
N PRO A 135 1.13 -7.49 -38.33
CA PRO A 135 1.91 -7.91 -39.49
C PRO A 135 0.99 -8.37 -40.63
N GLN A 136 1.34 -8.06 -41.88
CA GLN A 136 0.59 -8.56 -43.05
C GLN A 136 0.74 -10.09 -43.19
N ARG A 137 1.90 -10.63 -42.82
CA ARG A 137 2.21 -12.06 -42.82
C ARG A 137 2.54 -12.53 -41.43
N THR A 138 1.84 -13.55 -40.99
CA THR A 138 1.87 -14.01 -39.61
C THR A 138 2.43 -15.42 -39.54
N PHE A 139 1.94 -16.30 -40.42
CA PHE A 139 2.28 -17.70 -40.36
C PHE A 139 3.60 -17.97 -41.08
N ARG A 140 4.34 -18.94 -40.57
CA ARG A 140 5.55 -19.41 -41.23
C ARG A 140 5.14 -20.27 -42.43
N GLU A 141 5.79 -20.05 -43.57
CA GLU A 141 5.65 -20.96 -44.71
C GLU A 141 6.14 -22.38 -44.32
N PRO A 142 5.37 -23.44 -44.63
CA PRO A 142 5.80 -24.80 -44.32
C PRO A 142 7.12 -25.13 -45.01
N SER A 143 8.18 -25.36 -44.23
CA SER A 143 9.49 -25.80 -44.75
C SER A 143 9.85 -27.21 -44.28
N LYS A 144 10.46 -27.98 -45.18
CA LYS A 144 11.02 -29.32 -44.89
C LYS A 144 12.37 -29.24 -44.15
N SER A 145 13.00 -28.06 -44.14
CA SER A 145 14.26 -27.83 -43.44
C SER A 145 14.03 -27.69 -41.93
N GLN A 146 14.80 -28.42 -41.11
CA GLN A 146 14.77 -28.22 -39.66
C GLN A 146 15.36 -26.86 -39.24
N LEU A 147 16.29 -26.31 -40.02
CA LEU A 147 16.92 -25.02 -39.75
C LEU A 147 15.90 -23.87 -39.91
N ASP A 148 14.96 -24.03 -40.84
CA ASP A 148 13.90 -23.04 -41.05
C ASP A 148 12.86 -23.04 -39.92
N LYS A 149 12.82 -24.07 -39.07
CA LYS A 149 11.98 -24.10 -37.88
C LYS A 149 12.51 -23.21 -36.76
N THR A 150 13.82 -22.96 -36.72
CA THR A 150 14.48 -22.15 -35.69
C THR A 150 14.66 -20.67 -36.06
N LEU A 151 14.44 -20.31 -37.33
CA LEU A 151 14.52 -18.91 -37.80
C LEU A 151 13.39 -18.05 -37.22
N THR A 152 13.52 -16.72 -37.20
CA THR A 152 12.48 -15.77 -36.74
C THR A 152 11.17 -15.94 -37.53
N THR A 153 10.02 -15.89 -36.84
CA THR A 153 8.69 -15.98 -37.48
C THR A 153 8.32 -14.66 -38.18
N PRO A 154 7.60 -14.68 -39.32
CA PRO A 154 7.18 -13.44 -39.98
C PRO A 154 6.44 -12.47 -39.06
N ALA A 155 5.64 -12.97 -38.13
CA ALA A 155 4.90 -12.15 -37.18
C ALA A 155 5.78 -11.28 -36.25
N THR A 156 6.99 -11.76 -35.90
CA THR A 156 7.92 -11.05 -35.01
C THR A 156 9.08 -10.39 -35.76
N SER A 157 9.19 -10.63 -37.07
CA SER A 157 10.24 -10.05 -37.90
C SER A 157 9.98 -8.58 -38.20
N ASP A 158 11.00 -7.74 -38.03
CA ASP A 158 10.96 -6.35 -38.49
C ASP A 158 11.00 -6.23 -40.01
N ALA A 159 11.30 -7.32 -40.72
CA ALA A 159 11.25 -7.37 -42.18
C ALA A 159 9.81 -7.46 -42.73
N THR A 160 8.81 -7.68 -41.87
CA THR A 160 7.42 -7.84 -42.29
C THR A 160 6.70 -6.49 -42.24
N SER A 161 6.09 -6.10 -43.35
CA SER A 161 5.23 -4.91 -43.41
C SER A 161 4.06 -5.03 -42.43
N ARG A 162 3.71 -3.92 -41.77
CA ARG A 162 2.62 -3.87 -40.78
C ARG A 162 1.50 -2.92 -41.20
N LEU A 163 0.27 -3.35 -40.96
CA LEU A 163 -0.95 -2.54 -41.09
C LEU A 163 -1.24 -1.84 -39.77
N ARG A 164 -1.64 -0.57 -39.82
CA ARG A 164 -1.99 0.21 -38.64
C ARG A 164 -3.49 0.37 -38.47
N PHE A 165 -4.00 0.00 -37.31
CA PHE A 165 -5.40 0.14 -36.94
C PHE A 165 -5.55 1.17 -35.82
N ASN A 166 -6.71 1.82 -35.74
CA ASN A 166 -7.00 2.81 -34.73
C ASN A 166 -8.46 2.74 -34.27
N TRP A 167 -8.67 2.50 -32.99
CA TRP A 167 -9.94 2.80 -32.34
C TRP A 167 -10.06 4.30 -32.11
N ARG A 168 -11.18 4.89 -32.50
CA ARG A 168 -11.51 6.30 -32.31
C ARG A 168 -12.89 6.42 -31.70
N LYS A 169 -13.03 7.32 -30.72
CA LYS A 169 -14.34 7.66 -30.17
C LYS A 169 -15.11 8.52 -31.15
N ASP A 170 -16.39 8.22 -31.33
CA ASP A 170 -17.29 9.08 -32.09
C ASP A 170 -17.41 10.47 -31.42
N GLY A 171 -17.42 11.53 -32.24
CA GLY A 171 -17.34 12.93 -31.80
C GLY A 171 -18.61 13.46 -31.14
N ARG A 172 -19.74 12.75 -31.27
CA ARG A 172 -21.01 13.15 -30.68
C ARG A 172 -20.94 13.16 -29.15
N MET A 173 -21.42 14.24 -28.52
CA MET A 173 -21.43 14.37 -27.07
C MET A 173 -22.23 13.22 -26.44
N GLY A 174 -21.65 12.53 -25.47
CA GLY A 174 -22.29 11.37 -24.82
C GLY A 174 -22.27 10.07 -25.63
N SER A 175 -21.65 10.04 -26.82
CA SER A 175 -21.49 8.81 -27.59
C SER A 175 -20.73 7.75 -26.78
N LYS A 176 -21.23 6.52 -26.84
CA LYS A 176 -20.55 5.31 -26.36
C LYS A 176 -20.17 4.41 -27.54
N GLU A 177 -19.87 5.05 -28.67
CA GLU A 177 -19.47 4.39 -29.90
C GLU A 177 -17.97 4.59 -30.12
N LEU A 178 -17.30 3.48 -30.41
CA LEU A 178 -15.92 3.43 -30.83
C LEU A 178 -15.86 2.77 -32.21
N GLY A 179 -15.29 3.45 -33.20
CA GLY A 179 -14.99 2.85 -34.49
C GLY A 179 -13.54 2.42 -34.55
N CYS A 180 -13.26 1.20 -35.01
CA CYS A 180 -11.93 0.77 -35.39
C CYS A 180 -11.74 0.95 -36.89
N TYR A 181 -10.64 1.61 -37.27
CA TYR A 181 -10.32 1.89 -38.65
C TYR A 181 -8.94 1.36 -39.04
N LEU A 182 -8.84 0.71 -40.19
CA LEU A 182 -7.56 0.50 -40.85
C LEU A 182 -7.10 1.84 -41.42
N SER A 183 -5.91 2.28 -41.02
CA SER A 183 -5.30 3.48 -41.58
C SER A 183 -4.67 3.17 -42.92
N GLY A 184 -4.78 4.07 -43.89
CA GLY A 184 -4.10 3.98 -45.19
C GLY A 184 -2.56 4.06 -45.10
N LYS A 185 -1.95 3.79 -43.95
CA LYS A 185 -0.50 3.79 -43.74
C LYS A 185 -0.02 2.36 -43.56
N VAL A 186 0.80 1.90 -44.49
CA VAL A 186 1.55 0.64 -44.37
C VAL A 186 2.95 0.97 -43.89
N ILE A 187 3.38 0.30 -42.82
CA ILE A 187 4.70 0.49 -42.22
C ILE A 187 5.61 -0.56 -42.81
N GLY A 188 6.56 -0.12 -43.63
CA GLY A 188 7.50 -1.01 -44.26
C GLY A 188 8.63 -1.47 -43.31
N PRO A 189 9.48 -2.39 -43.78
CA PRO A 189 10.57 -2.99 -43.00
C PRO A 189 11.58 -2.00 -42.42
N SER A 190 11.77 -0.86 -43.11
CA SER A 190 12.68 0.21 -42.68
C SER A 190 12.05 1.17 -41.66
N GLY A 191 10.84 0.88 -41.16
CA GLY A 191 10.07 1.77 -40.29
C GLY A 191 9.44 2.97 -41.03
N ASN A 192 9.72 3.13 -42.32
CA ASN A 192 9.13 4.18 -43.15
C ASN A 192 7.66 3.85 -43.45
N SER A 193 6.75 4.76 -43.11
CA SER A 193 5.34 4.62 -43.45
C SER A 193 5.09 5.13 -44.87
N LYS A 194 4.62 4.27 -45.77
CA LYS A 194 4.07 4.70 -47.06
C LYS A 194 2.61 5.09 -46.83
N LYS A 195 2.29 6.36 -47.08
CA LYS A 195 0.92 6.87 -47.02
C LYS A 195 0.23 6.49 -48.33
N ASN A 196 -0.68 5.53 -48.28
CA ASN A 196 -1.62 5.27 -49.37
C ASN A 196 -2.63 6.44 -49.43
N ARG A 197 -3.10 6.74 -50.64
CA ARG A 197 -4.09 7.81 -50.90
C ARG A 197 -5.51 7.40 -50.47
N GLU A 198 -5.69 6.15 -50.08
CA GLU A 198 -6.96 5.63 -49.60
C GLU A 198 -7.37 6.23 -48.25
N PRO A 199 -8.66 6.54 -48.06
CA PRO A 199 -9.18 6.97 -46.77
C PRO A 199 -9.10 5.82 -45.76
N ASP A 200 -9.11 6.17 -44.47
CA ASP A 200 -9.23 5.16 -43.41
C ASP A 200 -10.55 4.38 -43.58
N ILE A 201 -10.49 3.05 -43.56
CA ILE A 201 -11.68 2.19 -43.73
C ILE A 201 -12.12 1.61 -42.39
N THR A 202 -13.43 1.55 -42.16
CA THR A 202 -13.99 0.95 -40.93
C THR A 202 -13.84 -0.56 -40.97
N VAL A 203 -13.26 -1.15 -39.93
CA VAL A 203 -13.13 -2.61 -39.80
C VAL A 203 -14.00 -3.17 -38.68
N ALA A 204 -14.26 -2.38 -37.63
CA ALA A 204 -15.17 -2.76 -36.56
C ALA A 204 -15.84 -1.54 -35.94
N ILE A 205 -17.01 -1.74 -35.34
CA ILE A 205 -17.68 -0.75 -34.51
C ILE A 205 -18.02 -1.39 -33.18
N PHE A 206 -17.70 -0.73 -32.08
CA PHE A 206 -18.08 -1.12 -30.74
C PHE A 206 -19.15 -0.16 -30.22
N SER A 207 -20.38 -0.63 -30.24
CA SER A 207 -21.58 0.17 -29.97
C SER A 207 -22.00 0.01 -28.52
N ALA A 208 -22.34 1.15 -27.88
CA ALA A 208 -22.82 1.25 -26.50
C ALA A 208 -21.97 0.52 -25.44
N PHE A 209 -20.70 0.20 -25.77
CA PHE A 209 -19.83 -0.69 -25.01
C PHE A 209 -20.41 -2.09 -24.70
N LYS A 210 -21.33 -2.58 -25.53
CA LYS A 210 -22.06 -3.84 -25.35
C LYS A 210 -21.90 -4.81 -26.52
N GLU A 211 -21.82 -4.29 -27.73
CA GLU A 211 -21.82 -5.09 -28.95
C GLU A 211 -20.71 -4.64 -29.92
N ILE A 212 -19.98 -5.58 -30.50
CA ILE A 212 -18.91 -5.32 -31.47
C ILE A 212 -19.34 -5.90 -32.81
N THR A 213 -19.49 -5.06 -33.83
CA THR A 213 -19.83 -5.47 -35.20
C THR A 213 -18.59 -5.40 -36.08
N LEU A 214 -18.30 -6.48 -36.82
CA LEU A 214 -17.21 -6.54 -37.79
C LEU A 214 -17.70 -6.16 -39.19
N TYR A 215 -16.97 -5.29 -39.88
CA TYR A 215 -17.26 -4.91 -41.26
C TYR A 215 -16.53 -5.83 -42.24
N GLU A 216 -16.96 -7.08 -42.33
CA GLU A 216 -16.38 -8.09 -43.24
C GLU A 216 -16.22 -7.62 -44.70
N PRO A 217 -17.15 -6.85 -45.30
CA PRO A 217 -16.95 -6.37 -46.68
C PRO A 217 -15.65 -5.57 -46.88
N ASN A 218 -15.18 -4.89 -45.83
CA ASN A 218 -13.94 -4.12 -45.84
C ASN A 218 -12.70 -5.00 -45.61
N PHE A 219 -12.84 -6.25 -45.15
CA PHE A 219 -11.71 -7.15 -44.92
C PHE A 219 -11.02 -7.54 -46.22
N SER A 220 -11.73 -7.53 -47.35
CA SER A 220 -11.13 -7.67 -48.69
C SER A 220 -10.03 -6.65 -49.00
N ARG A 221 -10.03 -5.50 -48.32
CA ARG A 221 -9.02 -4.43 -48.45
C ARG A 221 -7.96 -4.49 -47.35
N VAL A 222 -8.15 -5.33 -46.34
CA VAL A 222 -7.18 -5.56 -45.27
C VAL A 222 -6.24 -6.64 -45.78
N GLU A 223 -5.14 -6.24 -46.42
CA GLU A 223 -4.12 -7.17 -46.95
C GLU A 223 -3.35 -7.86 -45.82
N MET A 224 -3.99 -8.84 -45.16
CA MET A 224 -3.43 -9.57 -44.02
C MET A 224 -3.84 -11.04 -44.07
N GLU A 225 -2.95 -11.89 -43.59
CA GLU A 225 -3.12 -13.34 -43.57
C GLU A 225 -3.99 -13.82 -42.40
N ASP A 226 -3.78 -13.29 -41.20
CA ASP A 226 -4.41 -13.75 -39.96
C ASP A 226 -5.61 -12.90 -39.53
N TYR A 227 -6.75 -13.09 -40.19
CA TYR A 227 -8.00 -12.43 -39.81
C TYR A 227 -8.52 -12.87 -38.44
N LYS A 228 -8.22 -14.12 -38.03
CA LYS A 228 -8.65 -14.61 -36.72
C LYS A 228 -7.90 -13.87 -35.61
N GLY A 229 -6.58 -13.74 -35.72
CA GLY A 229 -5.78 -12.93 -34.81
C GLY A 229 -6.28 -11.47 -34.75
N LEU A 230 -6.66 -10.87 -35.88
CA LEU A 230 -7.27 -9.55 -35.90
C LEU A 230 -8.59 -9.50 -35.11
N GLU A 231 -9.49 -10.46 -35.33
CA GLU A 231 -10.75 -10.55 -34.58
C GLU A 231 -10.49 -10.59 -33.07
N ILE A 232 -9.57 -11.43 -32.60
CA ILE A 232 -9.19 -11.53 -31.18
C ILE A 232 -8.66 -10.19 -30.65
N VAL A 233 -7.79 -9.52 -31.41
CA VAL A 233 -7.24 -8.20 -31.06
C VAL A 233 -8.33 -7.13 -31.00
N LEU A 234 -9.30 -7.17 -31.92
CA LEU A 234 -10.45 -6.26 -31.91
C LEU A 234 -11.33 -6.49 -30.68
N MET A 235 -11.62 -7.75 -30.32
CA MET A 235 -12.41 -8.11 -29.14
C MET A 235 -11.71 -7.67 -27.85
N LEU A 236 -10.46 -8.12 -27.63
CA LEU A 236 -9.69 -7.77 -26.43
C LEU A 236 -9.42 -6.27 -26.35
N GLY A 237 -9.04 -5.64 -27.46
CA GLY A 237 -8.81 -4.20 -27.53
C GLY A 237 -10.04 -3.40 -27.12
N ALA A 238 -11.23 -3.73 -27.66
CA ALA A 238 -12.48 -3.09 -27.30
C ALA A 238 -12.82 -3.26 -25.81
N MET A 239 -12.67 -4.48 -25.27
CA MET A 239 -12.92 -4.77 -23.85
C MET A 239 -12.01 -3.99 -22.92
N VAL A 240 -10.70 -4.01 -23.17
CA VAL A 240 -9.71 -3.27 -22.38
C VAL A 240 -9.99 -1.77 -22.45
N ILE A 241 -10.31 -1.25 -23.64
CA ILE A 241 -10.63 0.17 -23.81
C ILE A 241 -11.83 0.55 -22.94
N ARG A 242 -12.93 -0.22 -22.99
CA ARG A 242 -14.11 -0.01 -22.12
C ARG A 242 -13.72 -0.04 -20.65
N ASP A 243 -13.05 -1.11 -20.23
CA ASP A 243 -12.85 -1.41 -18.82
C ASP A 243 -11.83 -0.47 -18.17
N VAL A 244 -10.77 -0.07 -18.88
CA VAL A 244 -9.67 0.71 -18.31
C VAL A 244 -9.85 2.22 -18.54
N TYR A 245 -10.36 2.62 -19.69
CA TYR A 245 -10.41 4.03 -20.09
C TYR A 245 -11.79 4.66 -19.94
N PHE A 246 -12.86 3.85 -19.85
CA PHE A 246 -14.23 4.33 -19.70
C PHE A 246 -14.90 3.93 -18.37
N SER A 247 -14.24 3.12 -17.53
CA SER A 247 -14.66 2.82 -16.16
C SER A 247 -13.80 3.58 -15.12
N PRO A 248 -14.26 3.72 -13.87
CA PRO A 248 -13.43 4.29 -12.81
C PRO A 248 -12.15 3.48 -12.59
N MET A 249 -10.99 4.13 -12.57
CA MET A 249 -9.69 3.44 -12.42
C MET A 249 -9.62 2.55 -11.16
N LYS A 250 -10.30 2.94 -10.08
CA LYS A 250 -10.36 2.15 -8.84
C LYS A 250 -11.03 0.79 -9.06
N GLU A 251 -12.07 0.74 -9.90
CA GLU A 251 -12.76 -0.49 -10.28
C GLU A 251 -11.91 -1.29 -11.28
N ALA A 252 -11.37 -0.62 -12.30
CA ALA A 252 -10.57 -1.27 -13.34
C ALA A 252 -9.34 -2.03 -12.78
N PHE A 253 -8.67 -1.47 -11.78
CA PHE A 253 -7.43 -2.03 -11.22
C PHE A 253 -7.62 -2.71 -9.86
N ASN A 254 -8.86 -3.00 -9.43
CA ASN A 254 -9.15 -3.61 -8.14
C ASN A 254 -8.47 -2.89 -6.96
N VAL A 255 -8.51 -1.56 -6.95
CA VAL A 255 -7.84 -0.75 -5.92
C VAL A 255 -8.68 -0.75 -4.66
N VAL A 256 -8.20 -1.44 -3.64
CA VAL A 256 -8.82 -1.47 -2.31
C VAL A 256 -8.43 -0.19 -1.56
N HIS A 257 -9.40 0.49 -0.96
CA HIS A 257 -9.10 1.47 0.09
C HIS A 257 -9.14 0.74 1.42
N PRO A 258 -8.13 0.92 2.31
CA PRO A 258 -8.33 0.52 3.69
C PRO A 258 -9.55 1.30 4.19
N SER A 259 -10.65 0.60 4.45
CA SER A 259 -11.76 1.21 5.17
C SER A 259 -11.17 1.70 6.48
N SER A 260 -11.38 2.99 6.79
CA SER A 260 -11.41 3.43 8.18
C SER A 260 -12.21 2.39 8.95
N ASN A 261 -11.61 1.81 9.97
CA ASN A 261 -12.14 0.73 10.80
C ASN A 261 -13.68 0.75 10.89
N PRO A 262 -14.39 -0.38 10.72
CA PRO A 262 -15.82 -0.48 11.06
C PRO A 262 -16.08 -0.39 12.58
N ALA A 263 -15.09 -0.01 13.38
CA ALA A 263 -15.16 0.17 14.83
C ALA A 263 -15.26 1.65 15.28
N SER A 264 -15.54 2.58 14.35
CA SER A 264 -15.91 3.96 14.71
C SER A 264 -17.43 4.13 14.60
N PRO A 265 -18.18 4.18 15.72
CA PRO A 265 -19.60 4.42 15.71
C PRO A 265 -19.86 5.92 15.63
N ILE A 266 -19.47 6.58 14.55
CA ILE A 266 -19.83 7.98 14.29
C ILE A 266 -20.08 8.11 12.79
N ASP A 267 -21.37 8.13 12.44
CA ASP A 267 -21.98 8.53 11.16
C ASP A 267 -23.00 7.49 10.67
N ARG A 268 -24.11 7.42 11.41
CA ARG A 268 -25.41 7.10 10.81
C ARG A 268 -26.19 8.40 10.68
N PRO A 269 -26.69 8.76 9.48
CA PRO A 269 -27.66 9.83 9.34
C PRO A 269 -28.92 9.51 10.16
N ILE A 270 -29.33 10.45 11.00
CA ILE A 270 -30.58 10.38 11.75
C ILE A 270 -31.72 10.55 10.76
N THR A 271 -32.45 9.47 10.50
CA THR A 271 -33.82 9.52 10.00
C THR A 271 -34.72 8.80 10.99
N THR A 272 -35.52 9.60 11.70
CA THR A 272 -36.69 9.18 12.47
C THR A 272 -37.70 8.47 11.56
N PRO A 273 -38.44 7.48 12.07
CA PRO A 273 -39.81 7.78 12.52
C PRO A 273 -40.30 7.03 13.78
N VAL A 274 -41.18 7.76 14.47
CA VAL A 274 -42.22 7.52 15.50
C VAL A 274 -42.69 6.06 15.77
N PRO A 275 -43.09 5.70 17.02
CA PRO A 275 -43.20 4.32 17.49
C PRO A 275 -44.62 3.72 17.42
N SER A 276 -44.69 2.39 17.36
CA SER A 276 -45.89 1.63 17.72
C SER A 276 -45.53 0.29 18.40
N ARG A 277 -46.12 0.09 19.59
CA ARG A 277 -46.14 -1.13 20.43
C ARG A 277 -47.25 -2.08 19.90
N PRO A 278 -47.25 -3.41 20.17
CA PRO A 278 -47.56 -4.02 21.49
C PRO A 278 -46.66 -5.24 21.86
N LEU A 279 -46.24 -5.47 23.10
CA LEU A 279 -46.84 -6.14 24.29
C LEU A 279 -46.98 -7.69 24.23
N ASN A 280 -46.44 -8.33 25.28
CA ASN A 280 -46.57 -9.72 25.79
C ASN A 280 -45.55 -10.76 25.26
N GLY A 281 -44.89 -11.59 26.06
CA GLY A 281 -44.88 -11.79 27.52
C GLY A 281 -43.83 -12.84 27.95
N ALA A 282 -43.35 -12.69 29.20
CA ALA A 282 -42.83 -13.69 30.15
C ALA A 282 -41.84 -14.79 29.73
N THR A 283 -40.64 -14.83 30.34
CA THR A 283 -40.29 -15.75 31.47
C THR A 283 -38.76 -15.86 31.71
N ILE A 284 -38.38 -15.43 32.91
CA ILE A 284 -37.27 -15.77 33.84
C ILE A 284 -36.39 -17.02 33.52
N LYS A 285 -35.05 -16.86 33.52
CA LYS A 285 -34.07 -17.46 34.48
C LYS A 285 -32.59 -17.24 34.08
N PRO A 286 -31.66 -17.01 35.05
CA PRO A 286 -30.22 -16.86 34.82
C PRO A 286 -29.40 -18.10 35.24
N PRO A 287 -28.12 -18.18 34.85
CA PRO A 287 -27.07 -18.68 35.76
C PRO A 287 -25.88 -17.70 35.79
N VAL A 288 -25.50 -17.16 36.95
CA VAL A 288 -24.64 -17.72 38.01
C VAL A 288 -23.24 -18.11 37.53
N ALA A 289 -22.27 -17.40 38.12
CA ALA A 289 -20.84 -17.48 37.94
C ALA A 289 -20.24 -18.85 38.32
N SER A 290 -19.12 -19.19 37.67
CA SER A 290 -18.13 -20.11 38.24
C SER A 290 -16.71 -19.62 37.94
N HIS A 291 -15.92 -19.58 38.99
CA HIS A 291 -14.50 -19.23 39.05
C HIS A 291 -13.61 -20.37 38.49
N PRO A 292 -12.33 -20.07 38.17
CA PRO A 292 -11.41 -21.00 37.52
C PRO A 292 -10.70 -21.93 38.51
N PRO A 293 -10.19 -23.10 38.08
CA PRO A 293 -9.19 -23.82 38.84
C PRO A 293 -7.76 -23.44 38.40
N ARG A 294 -6.98 -23.20 39.44
CA ARG A 294 -5.55 -22.96 39.58
C ARG A 294 -4.72 -24.22 39.27
N THR A 295 -3.66 -24.09 38.47
CA THR A 295 -2.50 -25.02 38.40
C THR A 295 -1.25 -24.16 38.25
N GLN A 296 -0.56 -23.89 39.36
CA GLN A 296 0.63 -24.59 39.87
C GLN A 296 1.89 -24.44 39.02
N LEU A 297 2.84 -23.76 39.67
CA LEU A 297 4.22 -23.49 39.30
C LEU A 297 5.02 -24.77 39.06
N THR A 298 5.87 -24.76 38.03
CA THR A 298 7.14 -25.49 38.06
C THR A 298 8.27 -24.57 37.59
N THR A 299 9.25 -24.46 38.47
CA THR A 299 10.55 -23.83 38.35
C THR A 299 11.44 -24.62 37.39
N GLN A 300 11.98 -24.00 36.34
CA GLN A 300 13.22 -24.47 35.73
C GLN A 300 14.14 -23.30 35.34
N THR A 301 15.40 -23.52 35.71
CA THR A 301 16.54 -22.64 35.75
C THR A 301 17.24 -22.49 34.41
N LEU A 302 17.83 -21.32 34.22
CA LEU A 302 18.77 -20.95 33.16
C LEU A 302 19.94 -21.95 33.02
N PRO A 303 20.53 -22.04 31.81
CA PRO A 303 21.96 -21.76 31.73
C PRO A 303 22.30 -20.72 30.65
N GLN A 304 23.19 -19.80 31.04
CA GLN A 304 23.80 -18.78 30.19
C GLN A 304 24.82 -19.38 29.19
N ARG A 305 24.82 -18.87 27.95
CA ARG A 305 25.94 -18.94 27.00
C ARG A 305 26.00 -17.65 26.14
N PRO A 306 27.17 -17.33 25.54
CA PRO A 306 27.73 -15.97 25.44
C PRO A 306 27.17 -15.17 24.25
N PRO A 307 27.46 -13.86 24.16
CA PRO A 307 26.93 -12.99 23.12
C PRO A 307 27.60 -13.30 21.77
N GLN A 308 26.94 -14.07 20.92
CA GLN A 308 27.27 -14.13 19.52
C GLN A 308 26.68 -12.89 18.83
N ARG A 309 27.60 -12.09 18.28
CA ARG A 309 27.32 -10.97 17.38
C ARG A 309 26.49 -11.49 16.20
N ALA A 310 25.18 -11.23 16.22
CA ALA A 310 24.32 -11.49 15.08
C ALA A 310 24.72 -10.53 13.95
N THR A 311 25.47 -11.04 12.98
CA THR A 311 25.46 -10.53 11.62
C THR A 311 24.02 -10.42 11.16
N GLU A 312 23.61 -9.21 10.75
CA GLU A 312 22.35 -8.99 10.05
C GLU A 312 22.20 -10.04 8.95
N PRO A 313 21.08 -10.79 8.89
CA PRO A 313 20.84 -11.63 7.74
C PRO A 313 20.74 -10.71 6.51
N PRO A 314 21.33 -11.10 5.37
CA PRO A 314 21.19 -10.33 4.15
C PRO A 314 19.70 -10.19 3.88
N ARG A 315 19.24 -8.94 3.69
CA ARG A 315 17.85 -8.66 3.31
C ARG A 315 17.51 -9.57 2.15
N GLN A 316 16.71 -10.61 2.43
CA GLN A 316 16.09 -11.40 1.39
C GLN A 316 15.35 -10.41 0.52
N ASN A 317 15.58 -10.52 -0.78
CA ASN A 317 15.02 -9.68 -1.82
C ASN A 317 13.49 -9.93 -1.83
N ILE A 318 12.78 -9.25 -0.91
CA ILE A 318 11.32 -9.21 -0.90
C ILE A 318 10.93 -8.59 -2.25
N PRO A 319 10.05 -9.21 -3.04
CA PRO A 319 9.59 -8.62 -4.29
C PRO A 319 9.19 -7.16 -4.04
N LEU A 320 9.65 -6.23 -4.90
CA LEU A 320 9.24 -4.83 -4.81
C LEU A 320 7.71 -4.80 -4.69
N ALA A 321 7.20 -4.47 -3.50
CA ALA A 321 5.77 -4.32 -3.30
C ALA A 321 5.30 -3.17 -4.18
N ASP A 322 4.09 -3.29 -4.73
CA ASP A 322 3.45 -2.18 -5.45
C ASP A 322 3.46 -0.92 -4.54
N PRO A 323 3.78 0.28 -5.05
CA PRO A 323 3.76 1.53 -4.29
C PRO A 323 2.51 1.72 -3.42
N ARG A 324 1.34 1.27 -3.90
CA ARG A 324 0.10 1.31 -3.15
C ARG A 324 0.12 0.38 -1.94
N THR A 325 0.54 -0.86 -2.14
CA THR A 325 0.68 -1.86 -1.07
C THR A 325 1.73 -1.42 -0.05
N GLN A 326 2.82 -0.81 -0.50
CA GLN A 326 3.85 -0.29 0.38
C GLN A 326 3.32 0.84 1.27
N TRP A 327 2.54 1.77 0.71
CA TRP A 327 1.89 2.82 1.49
C TRP A 327 0.93 2.27 2.55
N GLU A 328 0.16 1.23 2.23
CA GLU A 328 -0.77 0.60 3.18
C GLU A 328 -0.01 0.03 4.40
N LEU A 329 1.11 -0.65 4.16
CA LEU A 329 1.98 -1.18 5.22
C LEU A 329 2.57 -0.06 6.09
N ASP A 330 3.01 1.04 5.48
CA ASP A 330 3.56 2.20 6.19
C ASP A 330 2.49 2.91 7.02
N ALA A 331 1.28 3.08 6.47
CA ALA A 331 0.15 3.69 7.16
C ALA A 331 -0.31 2.85 8.36
N GLU A 332 -0.39 1.53 8.20
CA GLU A 332 -0.71 0.59 9.29
C GLU A 332 0.38 0.60 10.37
N SER A 333 1.65 0.57 9.97
CA SER A 333 2.79 0.68 10.88
C SER A 333 2.78 1.99 11.66
N HIS A 334 2.41 3.09 11.01
CA HIS A 334 2.28 4.39 11.64
C HIS A 334 1.12 4.43 12.65
N ALA A 335 -0.03 3.86 12.30
CA ALA A 335 -1.18 3.73 13.19
C ALA A 335 -0.85 2.88 14.43
N LEU A 336 -0.18 1.74 14.24
CA LEU A 336 0.23 0.86 15.34
C LEU A 336 1.25 1.53 16.26
N LYS A 337 2.21 2.26 15.68
CA LYS A 337 3.19 3.04 16.46
C LYS A 337 2.51 4.12 17.30
N GLN A 338 1.53 4.83 16.74
CA GLN A 338 0.75 5.81 17.49
C GLN A 338 -0.05 5.16 18.62
N GLN A 339 -0.67 4.01 18.38
CA GLN A 339 -1.41 3.28 19.41
C GLN A 339 -0.49 2.84 20.56
N ASN A 340 0.67 2.28 20.23
CA ASN A 340 1.64 1.84 21.23
C ASN A 340 2.24 3.02 22.03
N GLU A 341 2.52 4.15 21.37
CA GLU A 341 2.97 5.36 22.07
C GLU A 341 1.89 5.93 23.00
N ALA A 342 0.62 5.96 22.56
CA ALA A 342 -0.50 6.39 23.38
C ALA A 342 -0.69 5.46 24.60
N GLU A 343 -0.57 4.15 24.41
CA GLU A 343 -0.62 3.18 25.51
C GLU A 343 0.55 3.39 26.48
N LYS A 344 1.78 3.54 25.98
CA LYS A 344 2.97 3.80 26.81
C LYS A 344 2.81 5.10 27.61
N ARG A 345 2.27 6.16 26.99
CA ARG A 345 1.97 7.42 27.68
C ARG A 345 0.89 7.25 28.75
N SER A 346 -0.13 6.43 28.49
CA SER A 346 -1.18 6.11 29.48
C SER A 346 -0.62 5.33 30.67
N ARG A 347 0.21 4.32 30.41
CA ARG A 347 0.92 3.55 31.45
C ARG A 347 1.81 4.46 32.30
N LEU A 348 2.63 5.29 31.68
CA LEU A 348 3.50 6.23 32.41
C LEU A 348 2.69 7.22 33.28
N LYS A 349 1.51 7.65 32.83
CA LYS A 349 0.62 8.51 33.64
C LYS A 349 0.09 7.75 34.86
N LYS A 350 -0.38 6.51 34.67
CA LYS A 350 -0.85 5.65 35.77
C LYS A 350 0.26 5.37 36.78
N ASP A 351 1.47 5.09 36.32
CA ASP A 351 2.62 4.82 37.19
C ASP A 351 2.99 6.07 38.01
N LYS A 352 3.00 7.25 37.39
CA LYS A 352 3.22 8.52 38.10
C LYS A 352 2.13 8.85 39.12
N GLU A 353 0.88 8.51 38.82
CA GLU A 353 -0.24 8.69 39.75
C GLU A 353 -0.14 7.72 40.93
N ALA A 354 0.23 6.46 40.67
CA ALA A 354 0.49 5.46 41.71
C ALA A 354 1.66 5.90 42.60
N GLU A 355 2.78 6.35 42.03
CA GLU A 355 3.93 6.85 42.80
C GLU A 355 3.54 8.05 43.70
N ARG A 356 2.71 8.96 43.19
CA ARG A 356 2.19 10.08 44.00
C ARG A 356 1.30 9.61 45.14
N GLN A 357 0.49 8.57 44.95
CA GLN A 357 -0.34 8.00 46.02
C GLN A 357 0.52 7.29 47.07
N THR A 358 1.49 6.48 46.66
CA THR A 358 2.42 5.80 47.56
C THR A 358 3.24 6.80 48.39
N LYS A 359 3.77 7.85 47.76
CA LYS A 359 4.51 8.90 48.46
C LYS A 359 3.66 9.58 49.54
N LYS A 360 2.38 9.85 49.26
CA LYS A 360 1.46 10.44 50.24
C LYS A 360 1.21 9.51 51.44
N LEU A 361 1.11 8.20 51.21
CA LEU A 361 0.93 7.23 52.29
C LEU A 361 2.19 7.19 53.17
N LEU A 362 3.37 7.13 52.57
CA LEU A 362 4.64 7.09 53.32
C LEU A 362 4.88 8.36 54.15
N GLU A 363 4.57 9.54 53.60
CA GLU A 363 4.67 10.80 54.34
C GLU A 363 3.69 10.87 55.53
N ALA A 364 2.48 10.31 55.36
CA ALA A 364 1.52 10.20 56.46
C ALA A 364 2.02 9.27 57.57
N GLU A 365 2.63 8.13 57.21
CA GLU A 365 3.23 7.18 58.14
C GLU A 365 4.41 7.80 58.90
N GLU A 366 5.32 8.49 58.21
CA GLU A 366 6.47 9.17 58.85
C GLU A 366 6.01 10.26 59.82
N LYS A 367 4.98 11.03 59.44
CA LYS A 367 4.41 12.06 60.32
C LYS A 367 3.78 11.45 61.56
N GLU A 368 3.15 10.29 61.45
CA GLU A 368 2.62 9.56 62.60
C GLU A 368 3.75 9.00 63.48
N ALA A 369 4.77 8.38 62.88
CA ALA A 369 5.96 7.90 63.58
C ALA A 369 6.67 9.03 64.33
N ARG A 370 6.83 10.21 63.72
CA ARG A 370 7.41 11.39 64.36
C ARG A 370 6.58 11.88 65.54
N LYS A 371 5.24 11.83 65.45
CA LYS A 371 4.36 12.15 66.58
C LYS A 371 4.51 11.13 67.71
N ARG A 372 4.56 9.84 67.40
CA ARG A 372 4.80 8.78 68.38
C ARG A 372 6.16 8.93 69.03
N GLN A 373 7.21 9.20 68.26
CA GLN A 373 8.54 9.46 68.79
C GLN A 373 8.56 10.68 69.70
N ALA A 374 7.92 11.78 69.30
CA ALA A 374 7.81 12.96 70.16
C ALA A 374 7.02 12.70 71.45
N GLN A 375 6.07 11.76 71.46
CA GLN A 375 5.37 11.32 72.67
C GLN A 375 6.29 10.46 73.55
N ILE A 376 6.99 9.50 72.94
CA ILE A 376 7.99 8.66 73.63
C ILE A 376 9.07 9.53 74.26
N ASP A 377 9.59 10.53 73.55
CA ASP A 377 10.64 11.43 74.05
C ASP A 377 10.14 12.28 75.22
N LYS A 378 8.89 12.76 75.17
CA LYS A 378 8.26 13.49 76.28
C LYS A 378 8.04 12.60 77.50
N GLU A 379 7.59 11.36 77.31
CA GLU A 379 7.48 10.40 78.41
C GLU A 379 8.85 10.03 78.96
N THR A 380 9.85 9.85 78.09
CA THR A 380 11.23 9.57 78.47
C THR A 380 11.83 10.73 79.26
N GLU A 381 11.56 11.99 78.89
CA GLU A 381 12.01 13.16 79.64
C GLU A 381 11.30 13.28 80.99
N ARG A 382 10.00 12.95 81.05
CA ARG A 382 9.23 12.88 82.31
C ARG A 382 9.79 11.79 83.23
N LEU A 383 10.03 10.59 82.70
CA LEU A 383 10.65 9.48 83.41
C LEU A 383 12.06 9.84 83.86
N LYS A 384 12.86 10.50 83.02
CA LYS A 384 14.20 11.02 83.37
C LYS A 384 14.15 12.08 84.46
N LYS A 385 13.12 12.92 84.54
CA LYS A 385 12.94 13.88 85.66
C LYS A 385 12.58 13.19 86.98
N ILE A 386 11.79 12.13 86.92
CA ILE A 386 11.37 11.36 88.11
C ILE A 386 12.53 10.47 88.60
N TYR A 387 13.11 9.66 87.71
CA TYR A 387 14.11 8.65 88.05
C TYR A 387 15.56 9.13 87.91
N GLY A 388 15.85 10.18 87.15
CA GLY A 388 17.20 10.73 87.04
C GLY A 388 17.71 11.34 88.34
N LYS A 389 16.83 11.76 89.26
CA LYS A 389 17.19 12.16 90.63
C LYS A 389 17.60 10.95 91.49
N GLU A 390 17.05 9.78 91.22
CA GLU A 390 17.37 8.52 91.90
C GLU A 390 18.71 7.97 91.40
N GLU A 391 18.92 7.93 90.07
CA GLU A 391 20.23 7.57 89.50
C GLU A 391 21.34 8.54 89.91
N SER A 392 21.07 9.85 89.99
CA SER A 392 22.04 10.83 90.49
C SER A 392 22.38 10.63 91.97
N LYS A 393 21.45 10.08 92.77
CA LYS A 393 21.69 9.71 94.18
C LYS A 393 22.46 8.39 94.29
N VAL A 394 22.12 7.38 93.50
CA VAL A 394 22.82 6.09 93.48
C VAL A 394 24.23 6.25 92.93
N HIS A 395 24.42 7.04 91.86
CA HIS A 395 25.73 7.33 91.29
C HIS A 395 26.60 8.21 92.21
N ARG A 396 26.01 9.11 93.01
CA ARG A 396 26.72 9.84 94.10
C ARG A 396 27.08 8.94 95.29
N LEU A 397 26.28 7.92 95.59
CA LEU A 397 26.58 6.93 96.63
C LEU A 397 27.64 5.91 96.17
N GLN A 398 27.78 5.69 94.86
CA GLN A 398 28.74 4.73 94.30
C GLN A 398 30.10 5.35 93.92
N GLN A 399 30.27 6.68 94.08
CA GLN A 399 31.53 7.42 93.84
C GLN A 399 32.40 7.63 95.11
N ARG A 400 32.19 6.82 96.15
CA ARG A 400 33.11 6.71 97.30
C ARG A 400 33.48 5.24 97.55
N GLN A 401 34.31 4.65 96.69
CA GLN A 401 35.25 3.60 97.11
C GLN A 401 36.42 3.43 96.10
N PRO A 402 37.65 3.12 96.57
CA PRO A 402 38.90 3.19 95.81
C PRO A 402 39.19 1.90 95.00
N PRO A 403 40.27 1.87 94.19
CA PRO A 403 40.54 0.83 93.20
C PRO A 403 41.31 -0.37 93.78
N ALA A 404 41.17 -1.54 93.10
CA ALA A 404 42.13 -2.67 92.92
C ALA A 404 41.45 -4.05 93.08
N PRO A 405 42.06 -5.19 92.68
CA PRO A 405 42.94 -5.49 91.53
C PRO A 405 42.40 -6.69 90.69
N ARG A 406 43.06 -6.99 89.55
CA ARG A 406 42.78 -8.20 88.73
C ARG A 406 43.19 -9.50 89.44
N PRO A 407 42.54 -10.63 89.11
CA PRO A 407 43.29 -11.86 88.82
C PRO A 407 42.85 -12.60 87.53
N ALA A 408 43.66 -13.59 87.15
CA ALA A 408 43.82 -14.19 85.82
C ALA A 408 42.83 -15.32 85.41
N GLN A 409 42.85 -15.64 84.11
CA GLN A 409 42.08 -16.67 83.35
C GLN A 409 42.35 -18.13 83.81
N PRO A 410 41.52 -19.15 83.46
CA PRO A 410 41.58 -19.90 82.16
C PRO A 410 40.21 -20.54 81.72
N PRO A 411 40.11 -21.57 80.83
CA PRO A 411 40.42 -21.67 79.39
C PRO A 411 39.21 -21.98 78.45
N ARG A 412 39.45 -21.82 77.14
CA ARG A 412 38.81 -22.36 75.90
C ARG A 412 37.65 -23.40 75.97
N GLN A 413 36.64 -23.23 75.10
CA GLN A 413 36.33 -24.02 73.87
C GLN A 413 35.03 -23.50 73.17
N ALA A 414 35.09 -23.07 71.90
CA ALA A 414 34.47 -23.69 70.70
C ALA A 414 32.92 -23.82 70.78
N GLN A 415 32.08 -23.16 69.97
CA GLN A 415 31.85 -23.40 68.53
C GLN A 415 30.90 -22.34 67.93
N ALA A 416 31.22 -21.89 66.70
CA ALA A 416 30.36 -21.76 65.50
C ALA A 416 28.91 -21.17 65.62
N GLN A 417 28.40 -20.30 64.74
CA GLN A 417 28.69 -20.03 63.32
C GLN A 417 27.86 -18.79 62.84
N SER A 418 28.47 -17.95 61.99
CA SER A 418 27.89 -17.21 60.83
C SER A 418 26.70 -16.23 61.02
N GLN A 419 26.64 -14.99 60.51
CA GLN A 419 27.02 -14.48 59.19
C GLN A 419 27.26 -12.94 59.17
N VAL A 420 28.34 -12.57 58.48
CA VAL A 420 28.47 -11.58 57.39
C VAL A 420 27.96 -10.14 57.57
N GLN A 421 28.93 -9.22 57.54
CA GLN A 421 28.87 -7.77 57.39
C GLN A 421 28.31 -7.33 56.02
N PHE A 422 27.87 -6.08 55.87
CA PHE A 422 28.52 -5.11 54.97
C PHE A 422 27.89 -3.72 55.14
N VAL A 423 28.74 -2.77 55.52
CA VAL A 423 28.53 -1.30 55.57
C VAL A 423 29.20 -0.72 54.30
N PRO A 424 28.77 0.45 53.79
CA PRO A 424 28.84 0.81 52.37
C PRO A 424 30.17 1.48 51.99
N PRO A 425 30.51 1.58 50.69
CA PRO A 425 31.66 2.37 50.28
C PRO A 425 31.26 3.77 49.79
N ARG A 426 32.04 4.75 50.25
CA ARG A 426 32.22 6.08 49.64
C ARG A 426 33.71 6.23 49.23
N PRO A 427 34.09 7.25 48.44
CA PRO A 427 35.06 7.13 47.36
C PRO A 427 36.44 7.69 47.74
N GLN A 428 37.49 7.29 47.02
CA GLN A 428 38.68 8.12 46.84
C GLN A 428 39.30 7.99 45.46
N SER A 429 39.74 9.14 44.99
CA SER A 429 40.41 9.51 43.75
C SER A 429 41.94 9.48 43.88
N VAL A 430 42.66 9.06 42.84
CA VAL A 430 44.04 9.48 42.51
C VAL A 430 44.16 9.42 40.96
N LEU A 431 44.20 10.52 40.20
CA LEU A 431 45.31 11.46 39.89
C LEU A 431 46.40 10.87 38.98
N GLY A 432 46.51 11.41 37.75
CA GLY A 432 47.70 11.30 36.89
C GLY A 432 47.43 11.35 35.37
N GLY A 433 47.64 12.51 34.73
CA GLY A 433 47.79 12.59 33.26
C GLY A 433 47.36 13.93 32.62
N LEU A 434 48.28 14.89 32.51
CA LEU A 434 48.09 16.24 31.96
C LEU A 434 48.49 16.33 30.45
N ARG A 435 47.55 16.81 29.62
CA ARG A 435 47.68 17.87 28.56
C ARG A 435 48.37 17.57 27.19
N PRO A 436 48.22 18.44 26.13
CA PRO A 436 47.51 18.15 24.86
C PRO A 436 48.37 18.35 23.58
N PRO A 437 47.79 18.30 22.34
CA PRO A 437 47.43 19.53 21.60
C PRO A 437 46.11 19.40 20.80
N GLN A 438 45.25 20.43 20.62
CA GLN A 438 45.32 21.68 19.84
C GLN A 438 44.92 21.54 18.34
N GLN A 439 43.83 22.27 17.97
CA GLN A 439 43.36 22.74 16.64
C GLN A 439 42.54 21.80 15.72
N PRO A 440 41.72 22.34 14.77
CA PRO A 440 40.64 23.33 14.91
C PRO A 440 39.35 22.91 14.13
N PRO A 441 38.23 23.67 14.19
CA PRO A 441 36.95 23.26 13.60
C PRO A 441 36.87 23.50 12.08
N ALA A 442 36.29 22.55 11.34
CA ALA A 442 35.97 22.71 9.93
C ALA A 442 34.76 23.65 9.75
N GLN A 443 35.05 24.88 9.35
CA GLN A 443 34.10 25.81 8.73
C GLN A 443 33.69 25.28 7.34
N LEU A 444 32.39 25.09 7.11
CA LEU A 444 31.84 25.04 5.75
C LEU A 444 31.74 26.47 5.24
N LYS A 445 32.77 26.89 4.49
CA LYS A 445 32.79 28.14 3.73
C LYS A 445 31.78 28.08 2.58
N GLU A 446 31.00 29.14 2.47
CA GLU A 446 30.44 29.63 1.21
C GLU A 446 31.52 29.62 0.11
N LYS A 447 31.14 29.14 -1.08
CA LYS A 447 31.73 29.61 -2.33
C LYS A 447 30.62 30.16 -3.21
N ARG A 448 30.64 31.48 -3.32
CA ARG A 448 30.09 32.22 -4.45
C ARG A 448 30.92 31.94 -5.71
N SER A 449 30.20 31.88 -6.83
CA SER A 449 30.51 32.47 -8.15
C SER A 449 31.73 31.96 -8.93
N ILE A 450 31.55 31.69 -10.24
CA ILE A 450 32.22 32.37 -11.37
C ILE A 450 31.79 31.67 -12.70
N PHE A 451 31.61 32.49 -13.75
CA PHE A 451 31.06 32.24 -15.11
C PHE A 451 29.52 32.28 -15.21
N GLY A 452 28.86 33.33 -15.67
CA GLY A 452 29.30 34.51 -16.42
C GLY A 452 28.79 34.48 -17.86
N PHE A 453 27.71 35.24 -18.08
CA PHE A 453 27.39 36.06 -19.26
C PHE A 453 27.42 35.45 -20.67
N ARG A 454 26.24 35.40 -21.32
CA ARG A 454 25.97 36.33 -22.44
C ARG A 454 24.48 36.56 -22.69
N LYS A 455 24.10 37.83 -22.49
CA LYS A 455 22.90 38.51 -22.98
C LYS A 455 23.28 39.22 -24.29
N LYS A 456 22.43 39.15 -25.32
CA LYS A 456 22.24 40.20 -26.35
C LYS A 456 20.95 39.86 -27.13
N GLU A 457 19.79 40.41 -26.78
CA GLU A 457 19.20 41.70 -27.20
C GLU A 457 18.92 41.88 -28.70
N SER A 458 17.61 41.85 -28.99
CA SER A 458 16.82 42.75 -29.86
C SER A 458 17.23 43.05 -31.30
N SER A 459 16.35 42.63 -32.22
CA SER A 459 15.93 43.46 -33.36
C SER A 459 14.50 43.09 -33.79
N VAL A 460 13.57 44.01 -33.59
CA VAL A 460 12.23 44.18 -34.20
C VAL A 460 12.35 45.52 -34.97
N PRO A 461 11.67 45.84 -36.09
CA PRO A 461 10.25 45.60 -36.41
C PRO A 461 9.99 45.27 -37.90
N THR A 462 8.81 45.19 -38.54
CA THR A 462 7.43 45.72 -38.39
C THR A 462 6.57 45.09 -39.50
N ASN A 463 5.29 44.78 -39.25
CA ASN A 463 4.07 45.11 -40.05
C ASN A 463 2.93 44.15 -39.68
N THR A 464 2.01 44.55 -38.78
CA THR A 464 0.73 45.23 -39.04
C THR A 464 -0.18 44.53 -40.06
N LEU A 465 -1.33 44.03 -39.58
CA LEU A 465 -2.66 44.51 -39.97
C LEU A 465 -3.74 43.80 -39.12
N LEU A 466 -4.30 44.56 -38.18
CA LEU A 466 -5.59 44.32 -37.54
C LEU A 466 -6.61 45.29 -38.17
N LYS A 467 -7.70 44.76 -38.72
CA LYS A 467 -8.98 45.46 -38.97
C LYS A 467 -10.08 44.42 -38.70
N LYS A 468 -10.81 44.54 -37.59
CA LYS A 468 -12.04 45.33 -37.35
C LYS A 468 -13.34 44.60 -37.79
N ARG A 469 -14.10 44.25 -36.74
CA ARG A 469 -15.55 44.48 -36.50
C ARG A 469 -16.62 43.83 -37.41
N SER A 470 -17.55 43.19 -36.68
CA SER A 470 -19.03 43.23 -36.78
C SER A 470 -19.74 42.59 -37.98
N SER A 471 -20.71 41.71 -37.73
CA SER A 471 -22.16 42.04 -37.72
C SER A 471 -23.03 40.78 -37.71
N MET A 472 -24.24 40.95 -37.15
CA MET A 472 -25.44 40.12 -37.12
C MET A 472 -25.65 39.15 -38.29
N PHE A 473 -26.06 37.91 -38.01
CA PHE A 473 -27.45 37.42 -38.01
C PHE A 473 -27.50 36.01 -37.41
#